data_AF-A0A819TUV0-F1
#
_entry.id   AF-A0A819TUV0-F1
#
_cell.length_a   1.000
_cell.length_b   1.000
_cell.length_c   1.000
_cell.angle_alpha   90.00
_cell.angle_beta   90.00
_cell.angle_gamma   90.00
#
_symmetry.space_group_name_H-M   'P 1'
#
loop_
_entity.id
_entity.type
_entity.pdbx_description
1 polymer ?
#
loop_
_entity_poly.entity_id
_entity_poly.type
_entity_poly.pdbx_seq_one_letter_code
_entity_poly.pdbx_strand_id
1 'polypeptide(L)'
;MSIPRGGREKWGYDDSDGAEFATPGAYVKGAFQFESTDDIKVTGFGVLSGEKYVYEADTNNNYHHAIDEQCWATCVKMLRFTSELGKQQHLHLHGITVVEPPYHSFVVYGDEQSFRMSVSFYHQVGSWYWQTDGLEIYRGSTVENTFFHSNDDVLKIYHSNVRVNNIVVWKNENGPVIQWGWSPRTINDIIVDEVDIIHNRIWWSDIKVNTCIINSAPHYADTYSINTADPNQLISGLTISNVRSEGMSPCSMRIYALSNTQSVTIKNLWIEQWNELDKYSQVSLFKAYSDRNGHKVTIGNQSWDKKGFAIENYTVGTIQIMKAANNWQDIHLGRLGFDAELWNNWDAI
;
A
#
# COMPACT_ATOMS: atom_id res chain seq x y z
N MET A 1 2.28 -21.11 -29.74
CA MET A 1 1.82 -19.75 -29.35
C MET A 1 3.06 -18.87 -29.36
N SER A 2 3.13 -17.85 -30.22
CA SER A 2 4.33 -17.04 -30.39
C SER A 2 4.53 -16.13 -29.18
N ILE A 3 5.48 -16.51 -28.33
CA ILE A 3 6.12 -15.65 -27.34
C ILE A 3 6.66 -14.42 -28.10
N PRO A 4 6.52 -13.18 -27.60
CA PRO A 4 7.35 -12.08 -28.06
C PRO A 4 8.80 -12.46 -27.74
N ARG A 5 9.51 -12.97 -28.75
CA ARG A 5 10.91 -13.36 -28.59
C ARG A 5 11.70 -12.08 -28.34
N GLY A 6 12.35 -12.00 -27.19
CA GLY A 6 13.42 -11.05 -26.92
C GLY A 6 14.43 -11.07 -28.08
N GLY A 7 14.90 -9.88 -28.44
CA GLY A 7 15.63 -9.57 -29.66
C GLY A 7 16.91 -10.37 -29.87
N ARG A 8 16.81 -11.48 -30.60
CA ARG A 8 17.85 -11.86 -31.54
C ARG A 8 17.22 -11.96 -32.93
N GLU A 9 17.83 -11.23 -33.87
CA GLU A 9 17.55 -11.22 -35.33
C GLU A 9 16.47 -10.26 -35.86
N LYS A 10 16.14 -9.17 -35.17
CA LYS A 10 15.42 -8.04 -35.79
C LYS A 10 16.34 -6.84 -35.98
N TRP A 11 16.42 -6.35 -37.23
CA TRP A 11 17.07 -5.07 -37.54
C TRP A 11 16.38 -3.94 -36.74
N GLY A 12 17.14 -3.25 -35.90
CA GLY A 12 16.68 -2.09 -35.13
C GLY A 12 16.35 -2.34 -33.66
N TYR A 13 16.62 -3.54 -33.12
CA TYR A 13 16.49 -3.85 -31.68
C TYR A 13 17.84 -4.31 -31.11
N ASP A 14 18.23 -3.81 -29.93
CA ASP A 14 19.43 -4.25 -29.20
C ASP A 14 19.11 -4.69 -27.76
N ASP A 15 20.11 -5.23 -27.05
CA ASP A 15 19.96 -5.79 -25.70
C ASP A 15 19.55 -4.76 -24.61
N SER A 16 19.35 -3.48 -24.97
CA SER A 16 18.75 -2.43 -24.12
C SER A 16 17.22 -2.30 -24.25
N ASP A 17 16.63 -3.07 -25.16
CA ASP A 17 15.19 -3.15 -25.36
C ASP A 17 14.59 -4.14 -24.37
N GLY A 18 14.14 -3.60 -23.24
CA GLY A 18 13.35 -4.35 -22.27
C GLY A 18 12.05 -4.91 -22.87
N ALA A 19 11.24 -5.49 -22.01
CA ALA A 19 9.94 -6.02 -22.35
C ALA A 19 8.98 -4.92 -22.88
N GLU A 20 9.00 -4.64 -24.20
CA GLU A 20 8.01 -3.82 -24.92
C GLU A 20 6.71 -4.64 -25.11
N PHE A 21 6.09 -4.99 -23.98
CA PHE A 21 4.86 -5.77 -23.89
C PHE A 21 3.67 -4.83 -23.78
N ALA A 22 3.23 -4.36 -24.95
CA ALA A 22 1.82 -4.20 -25.32
C ALA A 22 1.62 -2.96 -26.19
N THR A 23 1.67 -3.16 -27.51
CA THR A 23 1.02 -2.20 -28.41
C THR A 23 -0.45 -2.05 -27.99
N PRO A 24 -1.04 -0.84 -28.10
CA PRO A 24 -2.46 -0.66 -27.84
C PRO A 24 -3.30 -1.73 -28.56
N GLY A 25 -4.14 -2.44 -27.80
CA GLY A 25 -4.95 -3.55 -28.30
C GLY A 25 -4.35 -4.96 -28.11
N ALA A 26 -3.11 -5.09 -27.64
CA ALA A 26 -2.57 -6.37 -27.21
C ALA A 26 -3.27 -6.87 -25.94
N TYR A 27 -3.59 -8.17 -25.90
CA TYR A 27 -4.19 -8.84 -24.74
C TYR A 27 -3.45 -10.15 -24.47
N VAL A 28 -2.65 -10.17 -23.41
CA VAL A 28 -1.83 -11.32 -23.01
C VAL A 28 -2.46 -11.98 -21.79
N LYS A 29 -2.78 -13.28 -21.90
CA LYS A 29 -3.24 -14.09 -20.77
C LYS A 29 -2.04 -14.79 -20.16
N GLY A 30 -1.60 -14.37 -18.98
CA GLY A 30 -0.40 -14.88 -18.34
C GLY A 30 0.16 -13.90 -17.30
N ALA A 31 1.39 -14.17 -16.88
CA ALA A 31 2.16 -13.39 -15.93
C ALA A 31 3.65 -13.43 -16.30
N PHE A 32 4.45 -12.49 -15.79
CA PHE A 32 5.88 -12.41 -16.09
C PHE A 32 6.74 -12.43 -14.84
N GLN A 33 7.81 -13.23 -14.91
CA GLN A 33 8.91 -13.20 -13.97
C GLN A 33 10.17 -12.74 -14.72
N PHE A 34 10.85 -11.75 -14.15
CA PHE A 34 12.05 -11.14 -14.69
C PHE A 34 13.25 -11.49 -13.81
N GLU A 35 14.33 -11.94 -14.45
CA GLU A 35 15.62 -12.12 -13.81
C GLU A 35 16.40 -10.78 -13.74
N SER A 36 17.44 -10.73 -12.92
CA SER A 36 18.20 -9.50 -12.64
C SER A 36 18.82 -8.89 -13.92
N THR A 37 18.48 -7.63 -14.18
CA THR A 37 19.06 -6.76 -15.21
C THR A 37 19.05 -5.30 -14.71
N ASP A 38 19.92 -4.46 -15.27
CA ASP A 38 20.16 -3.09 -14.77
C ASP A 38 18.98 -2.16 -15.06
N ASP A 39 18.35 -2.34 -16.22
CA ASP A 39 17.24 -1.52 -16.71
C ASP A 39 16.16 -2.46 -17.28
N ILE A 40 15.01 -2.46 -16.62
CA ILE A 40 13.86 -3.29 -16.95
C ILE A 40 12.74 -2.36 -17.42
N LYS A 41 12.19 -2.66 -18.59
CA LYS A 41 11.05 -1.91 -19.14
C LYS A 41 9.88 -2.86 -19.26
N VAL A 42 8.74 -2.48 -18.68
CA VAL A 42 7.44 -3.13 -18.87
C VAL A 42 6.48 -2.03 -19.30
N THR A 43 6.39 -1.81 -20.60
CA THR A 43 5.73 -0.62 -21.16
C THR A 43 4.76 -0.96 -22.27
N GLY A 44 3.72 -0.13 -22.41
CA GLY A 44 2.71 -0.25 -23.46
C GLY A 44 1.29 -0.08 -22.92
N PHE A 45 0.29 0.16 -23.79
CA PHE A 45 -1.11 0.38 -23.40
C PHE A 45 -2.01 -0.82 -23.74
N GLY A 46 -1.53 -2.04 -23.49
CA GLY A 46 -2.39 -3.22 -23.56
C GLY A 46 -2.51 -3.92 -22.22
N VAL A 47 -3.00 -5.15 -22.31
CA VAL A 47 -3.55 -5.87 -21.16
C VAL A 47 -2.73 -7.10 -20.83
N LEU A 48 -2.38 -7.25 -19.56
CA LEU A 48 -1.85 -8.47 -18.95
C LEU A 48 -2.92 -9.06 -18.01
N SER A 49 -3.53 -10.17 -18.41
CA SER A 49 -4.65 -10.79 -17.71
C SER A 49 -4.27 -12.09 -17.02
N GLY A 50 -4.60 -12.17 -15.73
CA GLY A 50 -4.43 -13.35 -14.89
C GLY A 50 -5.60 -14.32 -14.94
N GLU A 51 -6.61 -14.10 -15.79
CA GLU A 51 -7.90 -14.84 -15.84
C GLU A 51 -7.78 -16.38 -15.99
N LYS A 52 -6.59 -16.89 -16.35
CA LYS A 52 -6.33 -18.32 -16.49
C LYS A 52 -5.78 -18.98 -15.23
N TYR A 53 -5.37 -18.20 -14.26
CA TYR A 53 -4.88 -18.68 -12.97
C TYR A 53 -6.05 -18.77 -11.99
N VAL A 54 -6.08 -19.85 -11.22
CA VAL A 54 -6.99 -19.98 -10.07
C VAL A 54 -6.52 -19.06 -8.94
N TYR A 55 -7.41 -18.72 -8.00
CA TYR A 55 -7.03 -18.03 -6.77
C TYR A 55 -5.92 -18.80 -6.05
N GLU A 56 -4.87 -18.09 -5.62
CA GLU A 56 -3.66 -18.69 -5.04
C GLU A 56 -3.05 -19.78 -5.93
N ALA A 57 -2.98 -19.56 -7.25
CA ALA A 57 -2.29 -20.47 -8.16
C ALA A 57 -0.80 -20.58 -7.78
N ASP A 58 -0.38 -21.75 -7.31
CA ASP A 58 0.94 -22.00 -6.75
C ASP A 58 1.86 -22.70 -7.76
N THR A 59 3.03 -22.12 -8.02
CA THR A 59 4.03 -22.72 -8.91
C THR A 59 4.57 -24.06 -8.39
N ASN A 60 4.55 -24.28 -7.08
CA ASN A 60 4.94 -25.55 -6.46
C ASN A 60 3.86 -26.63 -6.56
N ASN A 61 2.61 -26.24 -6.84
CA ASN A 61 1.49 -27.14 -7.02
C ASN A 61 0.96 -27.14 -8.46
N ASN A 62 1.86 -27.05 -9.45
CA ASN A 62 1.52 -27.08 -10.88
C ASN A 62 0.44 -26.05 -11.27
N TYR A 63 0.47 -24.85 -10.66
CA TYR A 63 -0.50 -23.77 -10.87
C TYR A 63 -1.95 -24.09 -10.44
N HIS A 64 -2.16 -25.19 -9.69
CA HIS A 64 -3.37 -25.37 -8.92
C HIS A 64 -3.35 -24.45 -7.68
N HIS A 65 -4.49 -24.36 -6.99
CA HIS A 65 -4.60 -23.65 -5.72
C HIS A 65 -3.56 -24.17 -4.71
N ALA A 66 -3.01 -23.25 -3.91
CA ALA A 66 -2.05 -23.57 -2.86
C ALA A 66 -2.58 -24.65 -1.91
N ILE A 67 -1.68 -25.51 -1.41
CA ILE A 67 -2.01 -26.54 -0.40
C ILE A 67 -1.56 -26.08 0.98
N ASP A 68 -0.46 -25.34 1.04
CA ASP A 68 0.07 -24.77 2.28
C ASP A 68 -0.80 -23.59 2.73
N GLU A 69 -0.82 -23.30 4.03
CA GLU A 69 -1.58 -22.18 4.61
C GLU A 69 -1.18 -20.81 4.02
N GLN A 70 0.02 -20.72 3.45
CA GLN A 70 0.57 -19.50 2.86
C GLN A 70 1.43 -19.86 1.64
N CYS A 71 1.26 -19.12 0.55
CA CYS A 71 2.05 -19.27 -0.67
C CYS A 71 2.75 -17.97 -1.09
N TRP A 72 3.14 -17.13 -0.12
CA TRP A 72 3.64 -15.78 -0.39
C TRP A 72 4.78 -15.75 -1.43
N ALA A 73 5.72 -16.69 -1.37
CA ALA A 73 6.87 -16.78 -2.28
C ALA A 73 6.61 -17.54 -3.60
N THR A 74 5.54 -18.33 -3.67
CA THR A 74 5.35 -19.36 -4.72
C THR A 74 4.06 -19.20 -5.52
N CYS A 75 3.05 -18.51 -4.96
CA CYS A 75 1.88 -18.11 -5.74
C CYS A 75 2.25 -17.16 -6.87
N VAL A 76 1.60 -17.33 -8.01
CA VAL A 76 1.79 -16.52 -9.22
C VAL A 76 1.59 -15.05 -8.88
N LYS A 77 2.56 -14.23 -9.27
CA LYS A 77 2.50 -12.77 -9.24
C LYS A 77 2.34 -12.30 -10.67
N MET A 78 1.53 -11.27 -10.93
CA MET A 78 1.35 -10.77 -12.30
C MET A 78 2.67 -10.25 -12.87
N LEU A 79 3.43 -9.53 -12.04
CA LEU A 79 4.79 -9.09 -12.32
C LEU A 79 5.69 -9.44 -11.14
N ARG A 80 6.73 -10.23 -11.39
CA ARG A 80 7.76 -10.59 -10.40
C ARG A 80 9.14 -10.20 -10.91
N PHE A 81 9.97 -9.60 -10.06
CA PHE A 81 11.34 -9.23 -10.40
C PHE A 81 12.33 -9.81 -9.38
N THR A 82 13.55 -10.08 -9.84
CA THR A 82 14.68 -10.43 -9.00
C THR A 82 15.67 -9.25 -8.99
N SER A 83 16.04 -8.78 -7.81
CA SER A 83 17.05 -7.74 -7.59
C SER A 83 18.35 -8.33 -7.03
N GLU A 84 19.47 -7.97 -7.63
CA GLU A 84 20.82 -8.43 -7.28
C GLU A 84 21.45 -7.53 -6.20
N LEU A 85 22.15 -8.16 -5.25
CA LEU A 85 22.72 -7.48 -4.10
C LEU A 85 23.79 -6.46 -4.49
N GLY A 86 23.59 -5.21 -4.06
CA GLY A 86 24.56 -4.12 -4.25
C GLY A 86 24.60 -3.57 -5.67
N LYS A 87 23.68 -4.00 -6.54
CA LYS A 87 23.57 -3.51 -7.91
C LYS A 87 22.34 -2.62 -8.05
N GLN A 88 22.56 -1.37 -8.44
CA GLN A 88 21.44 -0.47 -8.72
C GLN A 88 20.71 -0.93 -9.99
N GLN A 89 19.41 -1.16 -9.86
CA GLN A 89 18.52 -1.54 -10.93
C GLN A 89 17.37 -0.54 -11.05
N HIS A 90 16.84 -0.41 -12.26
CA HIS A 90 15.77 0.51 -12.61
C HIS A 90 14.63 -0.25 -13.30
N LEU A 91 13.39 -0.03 -12.85
CA LEU A 91 12.18 -0.49 -13.53
C LEU A 91 11.41 0.71 -14.08
N HIS A 92 11.12 0.66 -15.37
CA HIS A 92 10.15 1.53 -16.04
C HIS A 92 8.85 0.75 -16.29
N LEU A 93 7.84 1.00 -15.46
CA LEU A 93 6.52 0.37 -15.57
C LEU A 93 5.52 1.41 -16.08
N HIS A 94 5.11 1.32 -17.34
CA HIS A 94 4.35 2.39 -17.99
C HIS A 94 3.17 1.89 -18.83
N GLY A 95 1.97 2.42 -18.57
CA GLY A 95 0.80 2.32 -19.45
C GLY A 95 -0.01 1.02 -19.37
N ILE A 96 0.58 -0.06 -18.85
CA ILE A 96 -0.05 -1.39 -18.93
C ILE A 96 -1.31 -1.46 -18.05
N THR A 97 -2.22 -2.35 -18.42
CA THR A 97 -3.36 -2.72 -17.57
C THR A 97 -3.22 -4.18 -17.11
N VAL A 98 -3.12 -4.38 -15.80
CA VAL A 98 -3.18 -5.70 -15.16
C VAL A 98 -4.63 -6.03 -14.83
N VAL A 99 -5.10 -7.20 -15.25
CA VAL A 99 -6.51 -7.63 -15.12
C VAL A 99 -6.57 -8.96 -14.39
N GLU A 100 -7.53 -9.11 -13.48
CA GLU A 100 -7.85 -10.38 -12.78
C GLU A 100 -6.62 -11.09 -12.19
N PRO A 101 -5.83 -10.40 -11.32
CA PRO A 101 -4.70 -11.03 -10.65
C PRO A 101 -5.18 -12.19 -9.73
N PRO A 102 -4.50 -13.35 -9.74
CA PRO A 102 -4.87 -14.49 -8.88
C PRO A 102 -4.37 -14.39 -7.43
N TYR A 103 -3.48 -13.43 -7.18
CA TYR A 103 -2.75 -13.18 -5.93
C TYR A 103 -2.14 -11.76 -6.01
N HIS A 104 -1.05 -11.47 -5.28
CA HIS A 104 -0.40 -10.16 -5.31
C HIS A 104 0.00 -9.77 -6.74
N SER A 105 -0.26 -8.53 -7.14
CA SER A 105 0.00 -8.07 -8.50
C SER A 105 1.49 -7.88 -8.81
N PHE A 106 2.28 -7.47 -7.82
CA PHE A 106 3.67 -7.05 -8.01
C PHE A 106 4.55 -7.48 -6.82
N VAL A 107 5.77 -7.94 -7.10
CA VAL A 107 6.81 -8.13 -6.08
C VAL A 107 8.22 -8.07 -6.68
N VAL A 108 9.17 -7.58 -5.89
CA VAL A 108 10.61 -7.73 -6.12
C VAL A 108 11.18 -8.58 -4.99
N TYR A 109 11.97 -9.61 -5.33
CA TYR A 109 12.76 -10.38 -4.37
C TYR A 109 14.24 -10.07 -4.50
N GLY A 110 14.99 -10.14 -3.40
CA GLY A 110 16.43 -9.89 -3.39
C GLY A 110 16.76 -8.57 -2.69
N ASP A 111 17.62 -7.74 -3.28
CA ASP A 111 18.01 -6.45 -2.68
C ASP A 111 16.98 -5.34 -2.92
N GLU A 112 16.10 -5.14 -1.95
CA GLU A 112 15.04 -4.14 -1.99
C GLU A 112 15.55 -2.69 -1.88
N GLN A 113 16.82 -2.48 -1.49
CA GLN A 113 17.39 -1.14 -1.34
C GLN A 113 17.93 -0.59 -2.67
N SER A 114 18.28 -1.48 -3.61
CA SER A 114 18.92 -1.13 -4.88
C SER A 114 17.98 -1.28 -6.08
N PHE A 115 16.68 -1.50 -5.87
CA PHE A 115 15.68 -1.59 -6.94
C PHE A 115 14.78 -0.36 -6.97
N ARG A 116 14.93 0.51 -7.97
CA ARG A 116 14.18 1.76 -8.10
C ARG A 116 13.15 1.67 -9.22
N MET A 117 11.93 2.11 -8.97
CA MET A 117 10.84 2.08 -9.94
C MET A 117 10.45 3.49 -10.38
N SER A 118 10.11 3.63 -11.66
CA SER A 118 9.35 4.73 -12.22
C SER A 118 8.07 4.16 -12.82
N VAL A 119 6.94 4.44 -12.17
CA VAL A 119 5.64 3.90 -12.54
C VAL A 119 4.72 5.04 -12.97
N SER A 120 4.14 4.94 -14.16
CA SER A 120 3.09 5.89 -14.57
C SER A 120 2.08 5.29 -15.52
N PHE A 121 0.82 5.74 -15.44
CA PHE A 121 -0.28 5.20 -16.26
C PHE A 121 -0.45 3.69 -16.12
N TYR A 122 -0.07 3.12 -14.98
CA TYR A 122 -0.36 1.74 -14.63
C TYR A 122 -1.82 1.62 -14.23
N HIS A 123 -2.48 0.51 -14.55
CA HIS A 123 -3.84 0.26 -14.12
C HIS A 123 -3.97 -1.18 -13.63
N GLN A 124 -4.66 -1.37 -12.51
CA GLN A 124 -5.09 -2.69 -12.03
C GLN A 124 -6.62 -2.75 -11.99
N VAL A 125 -7.21 -3.75 -12.64
CA VAL A 125 -8.66 -3.95 -12.70
C VAL A 125 -9.05 -5.42 -12.46
N GLY A 126 -10.31 -5.69 -12.09
CA GLY A 126 -10.79 -7.05 -11.89
C GLY A 126 -10.17 -7.82 -10.70
N SER A 127 -9.57 -7.13 -9.74
CA SER A 127 -9.02 -7.70 -8.51
C SER A 127 -10.09 -8.13 -7.50
N TRP A 128 -10.79 -9.22 -7.80
CA TRP A 128 -11.90 -9.74 -7.01
C TRP A 128 -11.45 -10.54 -5.79
N TYR A 129 -10.40 -11.35 -5.93
CA TYR A 129 -9.87 -12.19 -4.86
C TYR A 129 -9.19 -11.38 -3.76
N TRP A 130 -9.18 -11.88 -2.52
CA TRP A 130 -8.28 -11.39 -1.47
C TRP A 130 -6.81 -11.53 -1.91
N GLN A 131 -5.89 -10.87 -1.20
CA GLN A 131 -4.47 -10.85 -1.54
C GLN A 131 -4.19 -10.31 -2.95
N THR A 132 -5.10 -9.51 -3.52
CA THR A 132 -4.88 -8.81 -4.80
C THR A 132 -4.36 -7.41 -4.54
N ASP A 133 -3.26 -7.35 -3.79
CA ASP A 133 -2.52 -6.15 -3.44
C ASP A 133 -2.27 -5.27 -4.66
N GLY A 134 -2.19 -3.95 -4.44
CA GLY A 134 -1.61 -3.05 -5.41
C GLY A 134 -0.09 -3.16 -5.41
N LEU A 135 0.61 -2.03 -5.51
CA LEU A 135 2.07 -2.03 -5.60
C LEU A 135 2.74 -1.93 -4.24
N GLU A 136 3.78 -2.75 -4.07
CA GLU A 136 4.87 -2.43 -3.15
C GLU A 136 5.85 -1.46 -3.81
N ILE A 137 6.07 -0.33 -3.15
CA ILE A 137 6.78 0.81 -3.73
C ILE A 137 8.17 0.85 -3.10
N TYR A 138 9.16 0.37 -3.85
CA TYR A 138 10.53 0.18 -3.39
C TYR A 138 11.30 1.50 -3.23
N ARG A 139 12.47 1.44 -2.59
CA ARG A 139 13.26 2.62 -2.22
C ARG A 139 13.53 3.55 -3.42
N GLY A 140 13.35 4.85 -3.22
CA GLY A 140 13.65 5.86 -4.24
C GLY A 140 12.66 5.92 -5.40
N SER A 141 11.55 5.20 -5.31
CA SER A 141 10.61 5.03 -6.42
C SER A 141 9.59 6.15 -6.53
N THR A 142 9.07 6.32 -7.75
CA THR A 142 7.99 7.25 -8.07
C THR A 142 6.82 6.49 -8.69
N VAL A 143 5.60 6.77 -8.24
CA VAL A 143 4.36 6.22 -8.81
C VAL A 143 3.39 7.36 -9.08
N GLU A 144 2.90 7.48 -10.31
CA GLU A 144 1.96 8.54 -10.66
C GLU A 144 0.88 8.15 -11.67
N ASN A 145 -0.21 8.91 -11.71
CA ASN A 145 -1.24 8.83 -12.75
C ASN A 145 -1.78 7.41 -12.93
N THR A 146 -2.20 6.75 -11.85
CA THR A 146 -2.42 5.30 -11.81
C THR A 146 -3.80 4.98 -11.24
N PHE A 147 -4.42 3.89 -11.71
CA PHE A 147 -5.69 3.38 -11.18
C PHE A 147 -5.53 2.02 -10.50
N PHE A 148 -6.15 1.83 -9.34
CA PHE A 148 -6.22 0.55 -8.66
C PHE A 148 -7.64 0.14 -8.33
N HIS A 149 -8.07 -1.01 -8.85
CA HIS A 149 -9.10 -1.83 -8.22
C HIS A 149 -8.39 -2.96 -7.44
N SER A 150 -8.64 -3.09 -6.13
CA SER A 150 -7.90 -4.03 -5.27
C SER A 150 -8.72 -4.50 -4.07
N ASN A 151 -8.52 -5.76 -3.66
CA ASN A 151 -9.13 -6.36 -2.48
C ASN A 151 -8.10 -6.75 -1.39
N ASP A 152 -7.00 -6.00 -1.33
CA ASP A 152 -6.02 -6.05 -0.24
C ASP A 152 -5.26 -4.71 -0.16
N ASP A 153 -4.16 -4.63 0.59
CA ASP A 153 -3.29 -3.45 0.69
C ASP A 153 -3.01 -2.81 -0.71
N VAL A 154 -3.43 -1.56 -0.93
CA VAL A 154 -3.35 -0.93 -2.27
C VAL A 154 -2.00 -0.27 -2.50
N LEU A 155 -1.62 0.65 -1.60
CA LEU A 155 -0.34 1.37 -1.63
C LEU A 155 0.50 0.93 -0.44
N LYS A 156 1.46 0.03 -0.69
CA LYS A 156 2.34 -0.53 0.34
C LYS A 156 3.61 0.32 0.45
N ILE A 157 3.62 1.19 1.47
CA ILE A 157 4.65 2.19 1.75
C ILE A 157 5.68 1.59 2.71
N TYR A 158 6.56 0.75 2.18
CA TYR A 158 7.48 -0.05 2.98
C TYR A 158 8.93 0.43 2.93
N HIS A 159 9.22 1.45 2.12
CA HIS A 159 10.57 1.88 1.77
C HIS A 159 10.74 3.40 1.82
N SER A 160 11.99 3.86 1.98
CA SER A 160 12.34 5.30 2.03
C SER A 160 12.37 5.97 0.66
N ASN A 161 12.34 7.30 0.64
CA ASN A 161 12.53 8.15 -0.54
C ASN A 161 11.47 7.89 -1.63
N VAL A 162 10.23 7.63 -1.21
CA VAL A 162 9.11 7.30 -2.11
C VAL A 162 8.27 8.53 -2.40
N ARG A 163 7.85 8.68 -3.65
CA ARG A 163 6.86 9.69 -4.08
C ARG A 163 5.70 9.01 -4.80
N VAL A 164 4.48 9.27 -4.36
CA VAL A 164 3.25 8.79 -4.98
C VAL A 164 2.35 9.98 -5.25
N ASN A 165 1.81 10.10 -6.46
CA ASN A 165 0.98 11.24 -6.85
C ASN A 165 -0.17 10.86 -7.79
N ASN A 166 -1.35 11.45 -7.64
CA ASN A 166 -2.47 11.28 -8.57
C ASN A 166 -2.84 9.80 -8.78
N ILE A 167 -3.39 9.21 -7.73
CA ILE A 167 -3.83 7.82 -7.68
C ILE A 167 -5.35 7.76 -7.54
N VAL A 168 -6.01 7.01 -8.41
CA VAL A 168 -7.44 6.71 -8.29
C VAL A 168 -7.61 5.28 -7.79
N VAL A 169 -8.46 5.09 -6.78
CA VAL A 169 -8.67 3.79 -6.12
C VAL A 169 -10.14 3.42 -6.09
N TRP A 170 -10.45 2.23 -6.61
CA TRP A 170 -11.66 1.48 -6.32
C TRP A 170 -11.32 0.35 -5.33
N LYS A 171 -11.57 0.59 -4.06
CA LYS A 171 -11.31 -0.40 -3.01
C LYS A 171 -12.45 -1.42 -2.93
N ASN A 172 -12.11 -2.70 -2.78
CA ASN A 172 -13.08 -3.74 -2.47
C ASN A 172 -13.31 -3.84 -0.94
N GLU A 173 -13.31 -5.04 -0.37
CA GLU A 173 -13.74 -5.29 1.01
C GLU A 173 -12.58 -5.40 2.02
N ASN A 174 -11.47 -6.00 1.61
CA ASN A 174 -10.40 -6.42 2.50
C ASN A 174 -9.15 -5.54 2.36
N GLY A 175 -8.45 -5.32 3.49
CA GLY A 175 -7.26 -4.46 3.58
C GLY A 175 -7.56 -2.95 3.60
N PRO A 176 -6.58 -2.11 3.92
CA PRO A 176 -6.61 -0.65 3.80
C PRO A 176 -6.26 -0.15 2.38
N VAL A 177 -6.30 1.17 2.18
CA VAL A 177 -5.78 1.80 0.95
C VAL A 177 -4.28 2.07 1.07
N ILE A 178 -3.84 2.73 2.15
CA ILE A 178 -2.42 3.01 2.40
C ILE A 178 -1.95 2.17 3.59
N GLN A 179 -0.87 1.42 3.42
CA GLN A 179 -0.33 0.49 4.42
C GLN A 179 1.18 0.69 4.63
N TRP A 180 1.64 0.75 5.88
CA TRP A 180 3.09 0.69 6.19
C TRP A 180 3.47 -0.23 7.37
N GLY A 181 2.51 -0.94 7.95
CA GLY A 181 2.72 -1.85 9.07
C GLY A 181 3.19 -3.25 8.65
N TRP A 182 2.57 -4.27 9.25
CA TRP A 182 2.89 -5.70 9.16
C TRP A 182 4.23 -6.13 9.78
N SER A 183 5.24 -5.27 9.77
CA SER A 183 6.51 -5.47 10.46
C SER A 183 7.08 -4.13 10.91
N PRO A 184 7.98 -4.11 11.91
CA PRO A 184 8.80 -2.93 12.18
C PRO A 184 9.64 -2.53 10.95
N ARG A 185 9.83 -1.23 10.72
CA ARG A 185 10.56 -0.70 9.55
C ARG A 185 11.36 0.55 9.89
N THR A 186 12.50 0.71 9.22
CA THR A 186 13.21 1.98 9.13
C THR A 186 12.96 2.62 7.77
N ILE A 187 12.07 3.62 7.73
CA ILE A 187 11.71 4.35 6.50
C ILE A 187 11.68 5.84 6.73
N ASN A 188 12.01 6.60 5.69
CA ASN A 188 11.97 8.05 5.75
C ASN A 188 11.80 8.72 4.40
N ASP A 189 11.46 10.01 4.45
CA ASP A 189 11.30 10.87 3.28
C ASP A 189 10.26 10.29 2.29
N ILE A 190 9.00 10.29 2.70
CA ILE A 190 7.90 9.73 1.91
C ILE A 190 6.83 10.79 1.71
N ILE A 191 6.37 10.92 0.47
CA ILE A 191 5.23 11.76 0.12
C ILE A 191 4.24 10.90 -0.67
N VAL A 192 3.01 10.83 -0.20
CA VAL A 192 1.85 10.31 -0.92
C VAL A 192 0.88 11.46 -1.06
N ASP A 193 0.62 11.90 -2.28
CA ASP A 193 -0.24 13.04 -2.57
C ASP A 193 -1.33 12.69 -3.59
N GLU A 194 -2.46 13.38 -3.50
CA GLU A 194 -3.56 13.29 -4.47
C GLU A 194 -4.04 11.84 -4.68
N VAL A 195 -4.71 11.29 -3.66
CA VAL A 195 -5.33 9.96 -3.72
C VAL A 195 -6.84 10.10 -3.69
N ASP A 196 -7.52 9.65 -4.74
CA ASP A 196 -8.97 9.67 -4.84
C ASP A 196 -9.56 8.25 -4.74
N ILE A 197 -10.24 7.98 -3.63
CA ILE A 197 -10.92 6.72 -3.38
C ILE A 197 -12.38 6.91 -3.80
N ILE A 198 -12.66 6.62 -5.07
CA ILE A 198 -13.98 6.81 -5.68
C ILE A 198 -15.01 5.79 -5.17
N HIS A 199 -14.53 4.62 -4.75
CA HIS A 199 -15.38 3.58 -4.15
C HIS A 199 -14.60 2.78 -3.11
N ASN A 200 -15.32 2.35 -2.06
CA ASN A 200 -14.87 1.30 -1.16
C ASN A 200 -16.06 0.41 -0.75
N ARG A 201 -15.81 -0.87 -0.43
CA ARG A 201 -16.83 -1.77 0.15
C ARG A 201 -16.35 -2.38 1.46
N ILE A 202 -15.52 -1.70 2.21
CA ILE A 202 -15.03 -2.20 3.49
C ILE A 202 -16.19 -2.21 4.50
N TRP A 203 -16.51 -3.37 5.06
CA TRP A 203 -17.78 -3.61 5.79
C TRP A 203 -17.63 -4.17 7.20
N TRP A 204 -16.41 -4.33 7.71
CA TRP A 204 -16.15 -5.03 8.98
C TRP A 204 -16.89 -4.41 10.18
N SER A 205 -17.83 -5.17 10.76
CA SER A 205 -18.55 -4.75 11.96
C SER A 205 -17.72 -4.90 13.23
N ASP A 206 -16.70 -5.75 13.23
CA ASP A 206 -15.70 -5.82 14.29
C ASP A 206 -14.51 -4.88 14.01
N ILE A 207 -13.72 -4.58 15.04
CA ILE A 207 -12.54 -3.72 14.91
C ILE A 207 -11.40 -4.53 14.29
N LYS A 208 -11.41 -4.71 12.97
CA LYS A 208 -10.27 -5.29 12.22
C LYS A 208 -9.04 -4.41 12.28
N VAL A 209 -7.87 -5.01 12.35
CA VAL A 209 -6.61 -4.27 12.54
C VAL A 209 -5.98 -3.80 11.21
N ASN A 210 -6.29 -4.45 10.10
CA ASN A 210 -5.76 -4.19 8.75
C ASN A 210 -6.84 -3.59 7.83
N THR A 211 -7.39 -2.43 8.23
CA THR A 211 -8.47 -1.76 7.49
C THR A 211 -8.40 -0.24 7.65
N CYS A 212 -9.44 0.48 7.21
CA CYS A 212 -9.52 1.94 7.06
C CYS A 212 -8.80 2.48 5.81
N ILE A 213 -8.91 3.77 5.57
CA ILE A 213 -8.19 4.43 4.47
C ILE A 213 -6.68 4.31 4.69
N ILE A 214 -6.21 4.66 5.89
CA ILE A 214 -4.79 4.77 6.25
C ILE A 214 -4.47 3.77 7.38
N ASN A 215 -3.42 2.97 7.23
CA ASN A 215 -3.16 1.88 8.16
C ASN A 215 -1.68 1.60 8.39
N SER A 216 -1.39 1.20 9.63
CA SER A 216 -0.19 0.47 10.01
C SER A 216 -0.63 -0.75 10.77
N ALA A 217 -0.81 -1.88 10.08
CA ALA A 217 -1.28 -3.12 10.70
C ALA A 217 -0.29 -3.63 11.78
N PRO A 218 -0.79 -4.35 12.80
CA PRO A 218 0.04 -5.14 13.71
C PRO A 218 0.92 -6.16 12.97
N HIS A 219 1.82 -6.81 13.70
CA HIS A 219 2.79 -7.70 13.09
C HIS A 219 2.11 -8.90 12.41
N TYR A 220 2.49 -9.23 11.17
CA TYR A 220 1.83 -10.28 10.37
C TYR A 220 1.86 -11.66 11.04
N ALA A 221 2.95 -11.97 11.75
CA ALA A 221 3.12 -13.23 12.45
C ALA A 221 2.14 -13.46 13.62
N ASP A 222 1.63 -12.39 14.23
CA ASP A 222 0.57 -12.46 15.24
C ASP A 222 -0.12 -11.10 15.35
N THR A 223 -1.27 -10.98 14.69
CA THR A 223 -2.02 -9.72 14.61
C THR A 223 -2.68 -9.30 15.92
N TYR A 224 -2.70 -10.18 16.93
CA TYR A 224 -3.26 -9.91 18.25
C TYR A 224 -2.18 -9.51 19.27
N SER A 225 -0.92 -9.77 18.95
CA SER A 225 0.18 -9.41 19.83
C SER A 225 0.46 -7.91 19.82
N ILE A 226 0.69 -7.37 21.02
CA ILE A 226 1.10 -5.97 21.24
C ILE A 226 2.60 -5.83 21.55
N ASN A 227 3.35 -6.93 21.55
CA ASN A 227 4.77 -6.99 21.97
C ASN A 227 5.74 -7.39 20.83
N THR A 228 5.35 -7.11 19.59
CA THR A 228 6.08 -7.43 18.35
C THR A 228 6.69 -6.21 17.66
N ALA A 229 6.73 -5.06 18.33
CA ALA A 229 7.39 -3.86 17.83
C ALA A 229 8.92 -3.94 18.02
N ASP A 230 9.66 -3.08 17.31
CA ASP A 230 11.10 -2.91 17.48
C ASP A 230 11.44 -1.42 17.74
N PRO A 231 11.78 -1.05 18.98
CA PRO A 231 12.23 0.30 19.35
C PRO A 231 13.57 0.74 18.74
N ASN A 232 14.25 -0.09 17.93
CA ASN A 232 15.44 0.31 17.18
C ASN A 232 15.11 0.76 15.74
N GLN A 233 13.87 0.56 15.30
CA GLN A 233 13.40 0.99 13.98
C GLN A 233 12.78 2.39 14.05
N LEU A 234 12.82 3.12 12.94
CA LEU A 234 12.28 4.48 12.86
C LEU A 234 11.54 4.77 11.55
N ILE A 235 10.29 5.17 11.68
CA ILE A 235 9.50 5.80 10.62
C ILE A 235 9.59 7.32 10.82
N SER A 236 10.10 8.05 9.82
CA SER A 236 10.21 9.51 9.92
C SER A 236 9.94 10.28 8.63
N GLY A 237 9.25 11.43 8.71
CA GLY A 237 9.03 12.26 7.52
C GLY A 237 8.12 11.59 6.48
N LEU A 238 6.99 11.06 6.95
CA LEU A 238 5.92 10.52 6.10
C LEU A 238 4.82 11.59 5.98
N THR A 239 4.57 12.07 4.77
CA THR A 239 3.45 12.96 4.47
C THR A 239 2.45 12.27 3.57
N ILE A 240 1.20 12.21 3.99
CA ILE A 240 0.06 11.77 3.18
C ILE A 240 -0.87 12.97 3.03
N SER A 241 -1.05 13.46 1.81
CA SER A 241 -1.82 14.67 1.56
C SER A 241 -2.88 14.50 0.47
N ASN A 242 -3.91 15.35 0.54
CA ASN A 242 -4.96 15.45 -0.48
C ASN A 242 -5.63 14.11 -0.79
N VAL A 243 -6.08 13.42 0.27
CA VAL A 243 -6.79 12.15 0.16
C VAL A 243 -8.29 12.42 0.18
N ARG A 244 -9.00 12.02 -0.88
CA ARG A 244 -10.46 12.06 -0.96
C ARG A 244 -11.03 10.65 -0.87
N SER A 245 -12.11 10.49 -0.12
CA SER A 245 -12.88 9.25 -0.06
C SER A 245 -14.35 9.55 -0.32
N GLU A 246 -14.79 9.24 -1.53
CA GLU A 246 -16.17 9.40 -1.97
C GLU A 246 -17.06 8.30 -1.38
N GLY A 247 -18.34 8.64 -1.20
CA GLY A 247 -19.35 7.78 -0.62
C GLY A 247 -19.13 7.48 0.87
N MET A 248 -19.62 6.31 1.28
CA MET A 248 -19.54 5.87 2.66
C MET A 248 -18.21 5.16 2.93
N SER A 249 -17.53 5.54 4.02
CA SER A 249 -16.31 4.87 4.49
C SER A 249 -16.50 4.31 5.91
N PRO A 250 -15.80 3.23 6.28
CA PRO A 250 -15.92 2.67 7.63
C PRO A 250 -15.08 3.41 8.66
N CYS A 251 -13.87 3.86 8.33
CA CYS A 251 -12.96 4.49 9.29
C CYS A 251 -11.84 5.24 8.57
N SER A 252 -11.25 6.25 9.22
CA SER A 252 -10.18 7.04 8.63
C SER A 252 -8.81 6.36 8.75
N MET A 253 -8.40 5.98 9.97
CA MET A 253 -7.05 5.47 10.19
C MET A 253 -6.88 4.53 11.37
N ARG A 254 -6.11 3.46 11.20
CA ARG A 254 -5.71 2.54 12.30
C ARG A 254 -4.22 2.32 12.29
N ILE A 255 -3.53 2.94 13.24
CA ILE A 255 -2.08 2.98 13.34
C ILE A 255 -1.63 2.21 14.58
N TYR A 256 -1.10 1.02 14.38
CA TYR A 256 -0.43 0.23 15.40
C TYR A 256 1.08 0.39 15.19
N ALA A 257 1.71 1.27 15.97
CA ALA A 257 3.10 1.64 15.76
C ALA A 257 4.03 0.49 16.17
N LEU A 258 4.62 -0.17 15.17
CA LEU A 258 5.62 -1.23 15.33
C LEU A 258 7.06 -0.70 15.37
N SER A 259 7.25 0.61 15.19
CA SER A 259 8.55 1.28 15.15
C SER A 259 8.44 2.65 15.79
N ASN A 260 9.57 3.25 16.19
CA ASN A 260 9.55 4.65 16.59
C ASN A 260 8.97 5.47 15.43
N THR A 261 8.17 6.50 15.75
CA THR A 261 7.45 7.27 14.73
C THR A 261 7.62 8.76 14.98
N GLN A 262 8.10 9.49 13.98
CA GLN A 262 8.37 10.91 14.09
C GLN A 262 7.94 11.67 12.83
N SER A 263 7.35 12.85 12.97
CA SER A 263 7.04 13.76 11.86
C SER A 263 6.21 13.06 10.78
N VAL A 264 5.08 12.48 11.19
CA VAL A 264 4.08 11.92 10.28
C VAL A 264 2.95 12.93 10.14
N THR A 265 2.58 13.26 8.91
CA THR A 265 1.56 14.27 8.61
C THR A 265 0.50 13.67 7.70
N ILE A 266 -0.76 13.75 8.12
CA ILE A 266 -1.94 13.52 7.30
C ILE A 266 -2.59 14.88 7.04
N LYS A 267 -2.64 15.31 5.78
CA LYS A 267 -3.11 16.65 5.43
C LYS A 267 -4.21 16.61 4.39
N ASN A 268 -5.27 17.41 4.57
CA ASN A 268 -6.40 17.47 3.65
C ASN A 268 -7.02 16.07 3.40
N LEU A 269 -7.23 15.30 4.47
CA LEU A 269 -8.04 14.09 4.39
C LEU A 269 -9.52 14.47 4.37
N TRP A 270 -10.22 14.11 3.31
CA TRP A 270 -11.66 14.33 3.18
C TRP A 270 -12.38 13.00 3.03
N ILE A 271 -13.39 12.78 3.88
CA ILE A 271 -14.30 11.63 3.82
C ILE A 271 -15.69 12.18 3.61
N GLU A 272 -16.40 11.75 2.57
CA GLU A 272 -17.74 12.27 2.28
C GLU A 272 -18.71 12.00 3.44
N GLN A 273 -18.80 10.73 3.87
CA GLN A 273 -19.61 10.33 5.01
C GLN A 273 -19.18 8.98 5.59
N TRP A 274 -19.60 8.70 6.82
CA TRP A 274 -19.43 7.38 7.43
C TRP A 274 -20.49 6.40 6.91
N ASN A 275 -20.14 5.11 6.89
CA ASN A 275 -21.10 4.05 6.57
C ASN A 275 -22.11 3.81 7.71
N GLU A 276 -23.01 2.84 7.50
CA GLU A 276 -24.09 2.53 8.43
C GLU A 276 -23.68 1.61 9.60
N LEU A 277 -22.39 1.32 9.76
CA LEU A 277 -21.91 0.55 10.91
C LEU A 277 -22.06 1.35 12.20
N ASP A 278 -22.02 0.63 13.32
CA ASP A 278 -21.94 1.28 14.62
C ASP A 278 -20.65 2.11 14.72
N LYS A 279 -20.73 3.30 15.34
CA LYS A 279 -19.61 4.21 15.54
C LYS A 279 -18.38 3.55 16.20
N TYR A 280 -18.57 2.52 17.02
CA TYR A 280 -17.50 1.75 17.64
C TYR A 280 -16.71 0.92 16.60
N SER A 281 -17.37 0.41 15.56
CA SER A 281 -16.72 -0.25 14.42
C SER A 281 -15.96 0.73 13.54
N GLN A 282 -16.37 2.01 13.56
CA GLN A 282 -15.79 3.10 12.77
C GLN A 282 -14.57 3.76 13.40
N VAL A 283 -14.18 3.33 14.60
CA VAL A 283 -13.12 3.98 15.37
C VAL A 283 -11.78 3.92 14.65
N SER A 284 -11.14 5.08 14.57
CA SER A 284 -9.75 5.25 14.22
C SER A 284 -8.87 5.10 15.45
N LEU A 285 -7.78 4.35 15.32
CA LEU A 285 -6.93 3.97 16.45
C LEU A 285 -5.49 4.44 16.23
N PHE A 286 -4.84 4.84 17.32
CA PHE A 286 -3.41 5.10 17.34
C PHE A 286 -2.84 4.53 18.63
N LYS A 287 -1.92 3.58 18.50
CA LYS A 287 -1.35 2.80 19.61
C LYS A 287 0.16 2.67 19.47
N ALA A 288 0.87 2.73 20.59
CA ALA A 288 2.30 2.43 20.67
C ALA A 288 2.51 1.01 21.20
N TYR A 289 3.06 0.12 20.38
CA TYR A 289 3.34 -1.26 20.78
C TYR A 289 4.73 -1.36 21.43
N SER A 290 5.03 -2.51 22.04
CA SER A 290 6.33 -2.77 22.66
C SER A 290 7.12 -3.87 21.95
N ASP A 291 8.40 -3.97 22.27
CA ASP A 291 9.14 -5.22 22.06
C ASP A 291 8.71 -6.30 23.07
N ARG A 292 9.33 -7.48 22.97
CA ARG A 292 9.10 -8.62 23.89
C ARG A 292 9.56 -8.35 25.33
N ASN A 293 10.44 -7.37 25.55
CA ASN A 293 10.93 -6.97 26.87
C ASN A 293 10.05 -5.88 27.50
N GLY A 294 9.01 -5.40 26.81
CA GLY A 294 8.11 -4.36 27.28
C GLY A 294 8.59 -2.93 26.99
N HIS A 295 9.67 -2.74 26.23
CA HIS A 295 10.08 -1.41 25.79
C HIS A 295 9.12 -0.93 24.69
N LYS A 296 8.33 0.11 24.98
CA LYS A 296 7.44 0.73 24.00
C LYS A 296 8.23 1.48 22.93
N VAL A 297 7.71 1.48 21.71
CA VAL A 297 8.19 2.42 20.69
C VAL A 297 7.87 3.85 21.10
N THR A 298 8.72 4.77 20.71
CA THR A 298 8.55 6.20 20.98
C THR A 298 7.83 6.87 19.83
N ILE A 299 6.88 7.76 20.16
CA ILE A 299 6.23 8.63 19.20
C ILE A 299 6.72 10.05 19.47
N GLY A 300 7.09 10.80 18.45
CA GLY A 300 7.48 12.20 18.62
C GLY A 300 6.36 13.04 19.23
N ASN A 301 6.71 14.18 19.82
CA ASN A 301 5.73 15.06 20.44
C ASN A 301 5.14 16.04 19.43
N GLN A 302 3.81 16.09 19.32
CA GLN A 302 3.11 16.99 18.41
C GLN A 302 2.64 18.28 19.10
N SER A 303 2.39 18.26 20.41
CA SER A 303 1.94 19.46 21.14
C SER A 303 3.00 20.56 21.16
N TRP A 304 4.27 20.21 21.35
CA TRP A 304 5.36 21.15 21.60
C TRP A 304 6.39 21.16 20.47
N ASP A 305 6.86 19.98 20.06
CA ASP A 305 7.99 19.86 19.14
C ASP A 305 7.58 19.82 17.65
N LYS A 306 6.28 19.64 17.38
CA LYS A 306 5.73 19.41 16.02
C LYS A 306 6.41 18.26 15.29
N LYS A 307 6.73 17.21 16.04
CA LYS A 307 7.44 16.00 15.60
C LYS A 307 6.63 14.72 15.79
N GLY A 308 5.35 14.81 16.15
CA GLY A 308 4.49 13.64 16.33
C GLY A 308 3.69 13.32 15.08
N PHE A 309 2.41 13.04 15.29
CA PHE A 309 1.41 12.73 14.26
C PHE A 309 0.48 13.93 14.04
N ALA A 310 0.70 14.68 12.97
CA ALA A 310 -0.12 15.83 12.61
C ALA A 310 -1.29 15.40 11.74
N ILE A 311 -2.51 15.81 12.09
CA ILE A 311 -3.71 15.69 11.26
C ILE A 311 -4.17 17.10 10.93
N GLU A 312 -3.98 17.53 9.70
CA GLU A 312 -4.27 18.89 9.25
C GLU A 312 -5.44 18.87 8.27
N ASN A 313 -6.46 19.70 8.52
CA ASN A 313 -7.62 19.83 7.64
C ASN A 313 -8.31 18.48 7.33
N TYR A 314 -8.47 17.65 8.35
CA TYR A 314 -9.30 16.44 8.26
C TYR A 314 -10.77 16.84 8.30
N THR A 315 -11.54 16.43 7.29
CA THR A 315 -12.95 16.79 7.14
C THR A 315 -13.81 15.54 6.92
N VAL A 316 -14.97 15.51 7.57
CA VAL A 316 -16.05 14.55 7.27
C VAL A 316 -17.25 15.34 6.74
N GLY A 317 -17.67 15.07 5.51
CA GLY A 317 -18.64 15.88 4.77
C GLY A 317 -18.13 17.31 4.60
N THR A 318 -18.79 18.26 5.24
CA THR A 318 -18.40 19.69 5.24
C THR A 318 -17.82 20.16 6.58
N ILE A 319 -17.61 19.25 7.53
CA ILE A 319 -17.23 19.60 8.91
C ILE A 319 -15.77 19.23 9.13
N GLN A 320 -14.94 20.23 9.41
CA GLN A 320 -13.56 20.03 9.82
C GLN A 320 -13.50 19.42 11.23
N ILE A 321 -12.65 18.42 11.40
CA ILE A 321 -12.41 17.70 12.64
C ILE A 321 -11.19 18.31 13.33
N MET A 322 -11.37 18.81 14.54
CA MET A 322 -10.31 19.49 15.30
C MET A 322 -10.36 19.14 16.77
N LYS A 323 -9.19 19.03 17.42
CA LYS A 323 -9.11 18.90 18.88
C LYS A 323 -9.84 20.04 19.59
N ALA A 324 -9.60 21.27 19.13
CA ALA A 324 -10.17 22.49 19.73
C ALA A 324 -11.70 22.60 19.58
N ALA A 325 -12.28 21.98 18.54
CA ALA A 325 -13.74 21.99 18.31
C ALA A 325 -14.48 20.88 19.08
N ASN A 326 -13.76 20.00 19.79
CA ASN A 326 -14.34 18.90 20.56
C ASN A 326 -15.29 17.99 19.75
N ASN A 327 -14.99 17.80 18.46
CA ASN A 327 -15.77 16.97 17.54
C ASN A 327 -14.97 15.76 17.02
N TRP A 328 -13.81 15.50 17.61
CA TRP A 328 -12.80 14.56 17.10
C TRP A 328 -12.94 13.14 17.66
N GLN A 329 -13.46 12.98 18.88
CA GLN A 329 -13.42 11.74 19.64
C GLN A 329 -14.13 10.58 18.90
N ASP A 330 -13.85 9.36 19.34
CA ASP A 330 -14.48 8.11 18.89
C ASP A 330 -16.01 8.18 18.76
N ILE A 331 -16.70 8.76 19.74
CA ILE A 331 -18.16 8.90 19.74
C ILE A 331 -18.67 10.12 18.96
N HIS A 332 -17.77 11.02 18.58
CA HIS A 332 -18.04 12.24 17.82
C HIS A 332 -17.65 12.07 16.35
N LEU A 333 -17.96 13.06 15.52
CA LEU A 333 -17.88 12.95 14.06
C LEU A 333 -16.50 12.51 13.55
N GLY A 334 -15.42 12.88 14.23
CA GLY A 334 -14.06 12.54 13.82
C GLY A 334 -13.67 11.07 13.96
N ARG A 335 -14.36 10.31 14.84
CA ARG A 335 -14.10 8.90 15.14
C ARG A 335 -12.68 8.59 15.62
N LEU A 336 -11.95 9.56 16.18
CA LEU A 336 -10.57 9.37 16.64
C LEU A 336 -10.56 8.85 18.09
N GLY A 337 -10.37 7.54 18.26
CA GLY A 337 -10.23 6.85 19.55
C GLY A 337 -8.77 6.50 19.86
N PHE A 338 -7.89 7.50 19.80
CA PHE A 338 -6.46 7.32 20.02
C PHE A 338 -6.14 7.10 21.51
N ASP A 339 -5.11 6.30 21.82
CA ASP A 339 -4.78 5.97 23.21
C ASP A 339 -4.43 7.25 24.00
N ALA A 340 -4.99 7.36 25.21
CA ALA A 340 -4.85 8.57 26.04
C ALA A 340 -3.39 8.91 26.38
N GLU A 341 -2.52 7.89 26.49
CA GLU A 341 -1.09 8.08 26.73
C GLU A 341 -0.38 8.85 25.60
N LEU A 342 -0.96 8.85 24.39
CA LEU A 342 -0.43 9.54 23.21
C LEU A 342 -1.01 10.95 23.04
N TRP A 343 -1.71 11.50 24.03
CA TRP A 343 -2.39 12.79 23.92
C TRP A 343 -1.52 13.92 23.34
N ASN A 344 -0.25 14.01 23.78
CA ASN A 344 0.70 15.02 23.33
C ASN A 344 1.45 14.65 22.05
N ASN A 345 1.25 13.45 21.52
CA ASN A 345 1.97 12.90 20.38
C ASN A 345 1.21 13.05 19.07
N TRP A 346 -0.03 13.53 19.11
CA TRP A 346 -0.81 13.84 17.91
C TRP A 346 -1.57 15.15 18.07
N ASP A 347 -2.03 15.73 16.96
CA ASP A 347 -2.91 16.89 16.96
C ASP A 347 -3.84 16.85 15.74
N ALA A 348 -5.04 17.40 15.87
CA ALA A 348 -6.00 17.56 14.78
C ALA A 348 -6.39 19.03 14.69
N ILE A 349 -5.97 19.68 13.59
CA ILE A 349 -5.99 21.13 13.41
C ILE A 349 -6.59 21.58 12.08
#